data_AF-A0A7X9A2F0-F1
#
_entry.id   AF-A0A7X9A2F0-F1
#
_cell.length_a   1.000
_cell.length_b   1.000
_cell.length_c   1.000
_cell.angle_alpha   90.00
_cell.angle_beta   90.00
_cell.angle_gamma   90.00
#
_symmetry.space_group_name_H-M   'P 1'
#
loop_
_entity.id
_entity.type
_entity.pdbx_description
1 polymer ?
#
loop_
_entity_poly.entity_id
_entity_poly.type
_entity_poly.pdbx_seq_one_letter_code
_entity_poly.pdbx_strand_id
1 'polypeptide(L)'
;YMNSIREAADVSDEKVAAYYDEHREDYDLFSYYLYDFKPEDSTLEGDALTEELDELEAKANTAAESLTLKPFVEAVSDQLSEEEAKKLLESEDSLLQRKKKAAMLTTLFDFVNDSERKKGDHKVIRSATHVTLVEFVSREKDDFHPYSVRHILISKEEHDSTQELTQADYDLLKTEAIDVLNTFKSGDKTEDFFAQLAKEKSKDQGSAANGGLYENISSAQSAQFVKPFREWCEDASRKPGDTGLVKTQFGYHVMYFQSRADEAELIGTIRETLRDEHVNEWSTVIMNDVKSERHPFGMKFVGRIHFFKALFSKEEKPSSEETLFEIS
;
A
#
# COMPACT_ATOMS: atom_id res chain seq x y z
N TYR A 1 -4.63 28.34 -13.18
CA TYR A 1 -5.05 27.86 -14.51
C TYR A 1 -4.91 26.34 -14.62
N MET A 2 -3.74 25.73 -14.38
CA MET A 2 -3.65 24.25 -14.33
C MET A 2 -4.57 23.63 -13.26
N ASN A 3 -4.64 24.21 -12.05
CA ASN A 3 -5.56 23.72 -11.01
C ASN A 3 -7.04 23.76 -11.43
N SER A 4 -7.47 24.83 -12.13
CA SER A 4 -8.86 24.95 -12.58
C SER A 4 -9.20 23.96 -13.70
N ILE A 5 -8.22 23.54 -14.51
CA ILE A 5 -8.40 22.46 -15.48
C ILE A 5 -8.48 21.11 -14.75
N ARG A 6 -7.57 20.86 -13.79
CA ARG A 6 -7.58 19.64 -12.97
C ARG A 6 -8.91 19.45 -12.23
N GLU A 7 -9.46 20.53 -11.66
CA GLU A 7 -10.76 20.53 -10.97
C GLU A 7 -11.96 20.29 -11.89
N ALA A 8 -11.81 20.48 -13.20
CA ALA A 8 -12.86 20.23 -14.19
C ALA A 8 -12.91 18.77 -14.66
N ALA A 9 -11.96 17.92 -14.24
CA ALA A 9 -11.93 16.51 -14.59
C ALA A 9 -13.18 15.79 -14.03
N ASP A 10 -13.79 14.94 -14.86
CA ASP A 10 -14.89 14.07 -14.43
C ASP A 10 -14.33 12.89 -13.62
N VAL A 11 -14.49 13.00 -12.30
CA VAL A 11 -14.06 11.99 -11.31
C VAL A 11 -15.26 11.38 -10.58
N SER A 12 -16.42 11.37 -11.23
CA SER A 12 -17.63 10.73 -10.72
C SER A 12 -17.41 9.24 -10.42
N ASP A 13 -18.22 8.68 -9.51
CA ASP A 13 -18.11 7.27 -9.14
C ASP A 13 -18.32 6.32 -10.34
N GLU A 14 -19.13 6.74 -11.32
CA GLU A 14 -19.30 6.03 -12.59
C GLU A 14 -17.99 5.98 -13.39
N LYS A 15 -17.27 7.10 -13.50
CA LYS A 15 -15.97 7.14 -14.17
C LYS A 15 -14.91 6.34 -13.46
N VAL A 16 -14.87 6.42 -12.13
CA VAL A 16 -13.96 5.62 -11.31
C VAL A 16 -14.23 4.13 -11.51
N ALA A 17 -15.50 3.70 -11.49
CA ALA A 17 -15.86 2.30 -11.69
C ALA A 17 -15.47 1.80 -13.08
N ALA A 18 -15.77 2.58 -14.14
CA ALA A 18 -15.38 2.25 -15.51
C ALA A 18 -13.85 2.13 -15.65
N TYR A 19 -13.10 3.09 -15.10
CA TYR A 19 -11.63 3.06 -15.13
C TYR A 19 -11.09 1.83 -14.39
N TYR A 20 -11.63 1.51 -13.22
CA TYR A 20 -11.24 0.32 -12.46
C TYR A 20 -11.52 -0.96 -13.25
N ASP A 21 -12.68 -1.10 -13.89
CA ASP A 21 -13.03 -2.31 -14.63
C ASP A 21 -12.10 -2.53 -15.83
N GLU A 22 -11.66 -1.46 -16.50
CA GLU A 22 -10.70 -1.50 -17.61
C GLU A 22 -9.27 -1.86 -17.15
N HIS A 23 -8.91 -1.53 -15.90
CA HIS A 23 -7.55 -1.67 -15.35
C HIS A 23 -7.50 -2.64 -14.15
N ARG A 24 -8.48 -3.54 -14.04
CA ARG A 24 -8.69 -4.36 -12.84
C ARG A 24 -7.47 -5.22 -12.49
N GLU A 25 -6.73 -5.65 -13.50
CA GLU A 25 -5.54 -6.49 -13.36
C GLU A 25 -4.38 -5.76 -12.67
N ASP A 26 -4.32 -4.43 -12.76
CA ASP A 26 -3.28 -3.61 -12.14
C ASP A 26 -3.57 -3.31 -10.65
N TYR A 27 -4.85 -3.32 -10.27
CA TYR A 27 -5.31 -2.91 -8.94
C TYR A 27 -5.74 -4.05 -8.03
N ASP A 28 -6.12 -5.19 -8.59
CA ASP A 28 -6.55 -6.31 -7.76
C ASP A 28 -5.41 -6.88 -6.92
N LEU A 29 -5.81 -7.41 -5.77
CA LEU A 29 -4.95 -8.06 -4.81
C LEU A 29 -5.10 -9.57 -4.95
N PHE A 30 -3.97 -10.25 -4.97
CA PHE A 30 -3.91 -11.71 -5.16
C PHE A 30 -3.40 -12.36 -3.88
N SER A 31 -4.08 -13.42 -3.46
CA SER A 31 -3.64 -14.30 -2.39
C SER A 31 -3.41 -15.71 -2.94
N TYR A 32 -2.31 -16.33 -2.52
CA TYR A 32 -1.88 -17.63 -2.99
C TYR A 32 -0.93 -18.29 -1.99
N TYR A 33 -0.90 -19.61 -1.95
CA TYR A 33 0.18 -20.34 -1.34
C TYR A 33 1.36 -20.44 -2.30
N LEU A 34 2.58 -20.39 -1.76
CA LEU A 34 3.80 -20.54 -2.53
C LEU A 34 4.85 -21.28 -1.72
N TYR A 35 5.54 -22.21 -2.37
CA TYR A 35 6.75 -22.83 -1.87
C TYR A 35 7.79 -22.97 -2.99
N ASP A 36 9.02 -22.57 -2.69
CA ASP A 36 10.16 -22.70 -3.60
C ASP A 36 11.03 -23.89 -3.17
N PHE A 37 11.03 -24.93 -4.00
CA PHE A 37 11.99 -26.04 -3.94
C PHE A 37 13.34 -25.55 -4.47
N LYS A 38 14.35 -25.50 -3.60
CA LYS A 38 15.68 -24.98 -3.92
C LYS A 38 16.73 -26.08 -3.75
N PRO A 39 17.77 -26.12 -4.60
CA PRO A 39 18.93 -26.96 -4.36
C PRO A 39 19.53 -26.70 -2.98
N GLU A 40 19.95 -27.76 -2.28
CA GLU A 40 20.65 -27.63 -0.99
C GLU A 40 21.98 -26.86 -1.16
N ASP A 41 22.71 -27.17 -2.24
CA ASP A 41 23.91 -26.46 -2.63
C ASP A 41 23.60 -25.35 -3.63
N SER A 42 23.55 -24.12 -3.12
CA SER A 42 23.33 -22.91 -3.93
C SER A 42 24.46 -22.59 -4.94
N THR A 43 25.57 -23.32 -4.91
CA THR A 43 26.72 -23.12 -5.80
C THR A 43 26.71 -24.05 -7.02
N LEU A 44 25.71 -24.93 -7.14
CA LEU A 44 25.54 -25.78 -8.32
C LEU A 44 25.34 -24.94 -9.58
N GLU A 45 26.00 -25.35 -10.66
CA GLU A 45 25.92 -24.72 -11.98
C GLU A 45 25.90 -25.79 -13.09
N GLY A 46 25.46 -25.39 -14.28
CA GLY A 46 25.48 -26.24 -15.47
C GLY A 46 24.60 -27.48 -15.35
N ASP A 47 25.13 -28.62 -15.79
CA ASP A 47 24.38 -29.88 -15.86
C ASP A 47 23.97 -30.37 -14.46
N ALA A 48 24.82 -30.21 -13.44
CA ALA A 48 24.53 -30.64 -12.07
C ALA A 48 23.35 -29.86 -11.47
N LEU A 49 23.26 -28.54 -11.74
CA LEU A 49 22.10 -27.75 -11.34
C LEU A 49 20.83 -28.19 -12.09
N THR A 50 20.97 -28.56 -13.37
CA THR A 50 19.84 -28.98 -14.20
C THR A 50 19.25 -30.30 -13.70
N GLU A 51 20.11 -31.29 -13.39
CA GLU A 51 19.70 -32.58 -12.82
C GLU A 51 18.99 -32.39 -11.47
N GLU A 52 19.54 -31.57 -10.57
CA GLU A 52 18.91 -31.28 -9.28
C GLU A 52 17.53 -30.60 -9.46
N LEU A 53 17.41 -29.64 -10.38
CA LEU A 53 16.13 -28.99 -10.67
C LEU A 53 15.10 -29.96 -11.26
N ASP A 54 15.51 -30.97 -12.03
CA ASP A 54 14.61 -32.03 -12.52
C ASP A 54 14.05 -32.86 -11.36
N GLU A 55 14.88 -33.19 -10.37
CA GLU A 55 14.43 -33.89 -9.16
C GLU A 55 13.48 -33.04 -8.32
N LEU A 56 13.79 -31.75 -8.14
CA LEU A 56 12.92 -30.80 -7.42
C LEU A 56 11.59 -30.59 -8.16
N GLU A 57 11.59 -30.59 -9.49
CA GLU A 57 10.37 -30.52 -10.29
C GLU A 57 9.52 -31.77 -10.14
N ALA A 58 10.12 -32.97 -10.07
CA ALA A 58 9.40 -34.21 -9.78
C ALA A 58 8.74 -34.18 -8.38
N LYS A 59 9.45 -33.68 -7.37
CA LYS A 59 8.88 -33.45 -6.02
C LYS A 59 7.72 -32.46 -6.07
N ALA A 60 7.89 -31.31 -6.72
CA ALA A 60 6.85 -30.29 -6.84
C ALA A 60 5.60 -30.82 -7.56
N ASN A 61 5.76 -31.61 -8.62
CA ASN A 61 4.65 -32.25 -9.33
C ASN A 61 3.93 -33.28 -8.45
N THR A 62 4.66 -34.08 -7.68
CA THR A 62 4.07 -35.05 -6.73
C THR A 62 3.27 -34.34 -5.64
N ALA A 63 3.78 -33.22 -5.11
CA ALA A 63 3.03 -32.36 -4.19
C ALA A 63 1.77 -31.79 -4.86
N ALA A 64 1.89 -31.27 -6.10
CA ALA A 64 0.78 -30.70 -6.86
C ALA A 64 -0.37 -31.70 -7.04
N GLU A 65 -0.08 -32.95 -7.43
CA GLU A 65 -1.08 -34.01 -7.56
C GLU A 65 -1.82 -34.27 -6.24
N SER A 66 -1.11 -34.14 -5.11
CA SER A 66 -1.64 -34.36 -3.76
C SER A 66 -2.52 -33.22 -3.24
N LEU A 67 -2.47 -32.02 -3.83
CA LEU A 67 -3.30 -30.86 -3.45
C LEU A 67 -4.80 -31.12 -3.63
N THR A 68 -5.17 -32.11 -4.47
CA THR A 68 -6.56 -32.54 -4.65
C THR A 68 -7.14 -33.24 -3.41
N LEU A 69 -6.28 -33.77 -2.54
CA LEU A 69 -6.65 -34.59 -1.39
C LEU A 69 -6.24 -33.96 -0.05
N LYS A 70 -5.25 -33.07 -0.06
CA LYS A 70 -4.60 -32.55 1.14
C LYS A 70 -4.38 -31.03 1.04
N PRO A 71 -4.30 -30.32 2.18
CA PRO A 71 -3.90 -28.91 2.19
C PRO A 71 -2.48 -28.70 1.65
N PHE A 72 -2.21 -27.50 1.13
CA PHE A 72 -0.92 -27.10 0.56
C PHE A 72 0.29 -27.48 1.41
N VAL A 73 0.24 -27.12 2.70
CA VAL A 73 1.36 -27.33 3.63
C VAL A 73 1.69 -28.81 3.76
N GLU A 74 0.68 -29.67 3.91
CA GLU A 74 0.87 -31.12 4.04
C GLU A 74 1.40 -31.73 2.74
N ALA A 75 0.83 -31.34 1.59
CA ALA A 75 1.26 -31.82 0.28
C ALA A 75 2.74 -31.50 -0.01
N VAL A 76 3.20 -30.31 0.40
CA VAL A 76 4.62 -29.93 0.30
C VAL A 76 5.46 -30.67 1.33
N SER A 77 5.05 -30.73 2.60
CA SER A 77 5.79 -31.44 3.66
C SER A 77 6.08 -32.90 3.34
N ASP A 78 5.15 -33.59 2.67
CA ASP A 78 5.31 -35.00 2.25
C ASP A 78 6.49 -35.19 1.27
N GLN A 79 6.97 -34.13 0.61
CA GLN A 79 8.06 -34.16 -0.36
C GLN A 79 9.41 -33.69 0.21
N LEU A 80 9.45 -33.30 1.49
CA LEU A 80 10.64 -32.78 2.16
C LEU A 80 11.23 -33.78 3.14
N SER A 81 12.47 -33.56 3.56
CA SER A 81 13.03 -34.31 4.69
C SER A 81 12.29 -33.97 6.00
N GLU A 82 12.36 -34.84 7.01
CA GLU A 82 11.70 -34.61 8.31
C GLU A 82 12.10 -33.27 8.95
N GLU A 83 13.37 -32.88 8.84
CA GLU A 83 13.89 -31.63 9.40
C GLU A 83 13.36 -30.40 8.65
N GLU A 84 13.26 -30.47 7.32
CA GLU A 84 12.69 -29.39 6.50
C GLU A 84 11.18 -29.27 6.68
N ALA A 85 10.47 -30.40 6.71
CA ALA A 85 9.04 -30.44 6.97
C ALA A 85 8.71 -29.83 8.35
N LYS A 86 9.52 -30.11 9.37
CA LYS A 86 9.38 -29.50 10.69
C LYS A 86 9.59 -27.98 10.64
N LYS A 87 10.65 -27.50 9.98
CA LYS A 87 10.90 -26.05 9.81
C LYS A 87 9.77 -25.36 9.03
N LEU A 88 9.22 -26.04 8.03
CA LEU A 88 8.08 -25.55 7.26
C LEU A 88 6.85 -25.36 8.16
N LEU A 89 6.53 -26.34 8.99
CA LEU A 89 5.41 -26.28 9.93
C LEU A 89 5.58 -25.17 10.98
N GLU A 90 6.81 -24.93 11.45
CA GLU A 90 7.12 -23.81 12.36
C GLU A 90 6.90 -22.43 11.70
N SER A 91 6.85 -22.36 10.36
CA SER A 91 6.74 -21.13 9.58
C SER A 91 5.62 -21.17 8.54
N GLU A 92 4.56 -21.96 8.75
CA GLU A 92 3.50 -22.20 7.77
C GLU A 92 2.79 -20.92 7.31
N ASP A 93 2.67 -19.94 8.21
CA ASP A 93 2.09 -18.62 7.93
C ASP A 93 2.83 -17.89 6.79
N SER A 94 4.12 -18.20 6.57
CA SER A 94 4.95 -17.60 5.51
C SER A 94 4.63 -18.12 4.11
N LEU A 95 4.00 -19.30 4.00
CA LEU A 95 3.64 -19.90 2.71
C LEU A 95 2.47 -19.18 2.07
N LEU A 96 1.55 -18.67 2.89
CA LEU A 96 0.39 -17.95 2.41
C LEU A 96 0.72 -16.48 2.16
N GLN A 97 0.95 -16.16 0.89
CA GLN A 97 1.06 -14.79 0.43
C GLN A 97 -0.34 -14.19 0.36
N ARG A 98 -0.61 -13.15 1.15
CA ARG A 98 -1.91 -12.47 1.19
C ARG A 98 -1.82 -11.12 0.54
N LYS A 99 -2.87 -10.75 -0.20
CA LYS A 99 -3.13 -9.39 -0.66
C LYS A 99 -1.94 -8.75 -1.42
N LYS A 100 -1.29 -9.51 -2.29
CA LYS A 100 -0.16 -9.03 -3.09
C LYS A 100 -0.67 -8.28 -4.32
N LYS A 101 -0.08 -7.11 -4.59
CA LYS A 101 -0.36 -6.33 -5.79
C LYS A 101 0.26 -6.99 -7.02
N ALA A 102 -0.39 -6.86 -8.17
CA ALA A 102 0.10 -7.34 -9.48
C ALA A 102 1.58 -7.02 -9.74
N ALA A 103 1.99 -5.78 -9.48
CA ALA A 103 3.38 -5.32 -9.66
C ALA A 103 4.43 -6.11 -8.87
N MET A 104 4.04 -6.86 -7.84
CA MET A 104 4.94 -7.72 -7.05
C MET A 104 5.06 -9.15 -7.59
N LEU A 105 4.25 -9.53 -8.58
CA LEU A 105 4.03 -10.92 -8.99
C LEU A 105 4.80 -11.30 -10.26
N THR A 106 6.07 -10.89 -10.39
CA THR A 106 6.84 -10.99 -11.65
C THR A 106 6.68 -12.31 -12.41
N THR A 107 6.99 -13.46 -11.78
CA THR A 107 6.92 -14.79 -12.42
C THR A 107 5.56 -15.47 -12.28
N LEU A 108 4.71 -14.98 -11.37
CA LEU A 108 3.43 -15.59 -11.03
C LEU A 108 2.24 -14.89 -11.67
N PHE A 109 2.43 -13.67 -12.18
CA PHE A 109 1.37 -12.78 -12.64
C PHE A 109 0.49 -13.47 -13.69
N ASP A 110 1.09 -14.05 -14.73
CA ASP A 110 0.36 -14.78 -15.78
C ASP A 110 -0.49 -15.92 -15.22
N PHE A 111 -0.02 -16.60 -14.16
CA PHE A 111 -0.78 -17.66 -13.52
C PHE A 111 -1.94 -17.10 -12.69
N VAL A 112 -1.70 -16.15 -11.79
CA VAL A 112 -2.71 -15.64 -10.84
C VAL A 112 -3.72 -14.69 -11.47
N ASN A 113 -3.37 -14.03 -12.58
CA ASN A 113 -4.21 -13.03 -13.24
C ASN A 113 -5.20 -13.63 -14.25
N ASP A 114 -5.06 -14.92 -14.59
CA ASP A 114 -6.00 -15.66 -15.44
C ASP A 114 -7.45 -15.51 -14.93
N SER A 115 -8.35 -15.01 -15.78
CA SER A 115 -9.74 -14.71 -15.40
C SER A 115 -10.55 -15.96 -15.03
N GLU A 116 -10.14 -17.13 -15.52
CA GLU A 116 -10.78 -18.40 -15.20
C GLU A 116 -10.26 -19.04 -13.91
N ARG A 117 -9.24 -18.42 -13.27
CA ARG A 117 -8.58 -18.93 -12.07
C ARG A 117 -9.54 -19.08 -10.90
N LYS A 118 -9.50 -20.24 -10.26
CA LYS A 118 -10.33 -20.57 -9.09
C LYS A 118 -9.46 -21.00 -7.92
N LYS A 119 -10.01 -20.86 -6.72
CA LYS A 119 -9.35 -21.32 -5.50
C LYS A 119 -8.97 -22.80 -5.64
N GLY A 120 -7.72 -23.14 -5.33
CA GLY A 120 -7.19 -24.50 -5.44
C GLY A 120 -6.52 -24.81 -6.77
N ASP A 121 -6.69 -23.97 -7.80
CA ASP A 121 -5.90 -24.07 -9.01
C ASP A 121 -4.42 -23.88 -8.65
N HIS A 122 -3.57 -24.73 -9.21
CA HIS A 122 -2.15 -24.74 -8.87
C HIS A 122 -1.30 -24.95 -10.11
N LYS A 123 -0.02 -24.59 -10.01
CA LYS A 123 0.96 -24.75 -11.08
C LYS A 123 2.35 -24.96 -10.50
N VAL A 124 3.11 -25.82 -11.17
CA VAL A 124 4.56 -25.93 -10.96
C VAL A 124 5.25 -25.05 -12.00
N ILE A 125 6.17 -24.20 -11.54
CA ILE A 125 6.89 -23.23 -12.36
C ILE A 125 8.38 -23.45 -12.15
N ARG A 126 9.08 -23.83 -13.22
CA ARG A 126 10.53 -23.98 -13.20
C ARG A 126 11.21 -22.64 -13.47
N SER A 127 12.05 -22.21 -12.54
CA SER A 127 12.97 -21.08 -12.69
C SER A 127 14.39 -21.57 -13.01
N ALA A 128 15.31 -20.64 -13.25
CA ALA A 128 16.72 -20.98 -13.52
C ALA A 128 17.47 -21.58 -12.31
N THR A 129 16.97 -21.38 -11.08
CA THR A 129 17.67 -21.73 -9.84
C THR A 129 16.82 -22.48 -8.82
N HIS A 130 15.52 -22.65 -9.09
CA HIS A 130 14.57 -23.27 -8.17
C HIS A 130 13.29 -23.68 -8.93
N VAL A 131 12.44 -24.45 -8.27
CA VAL A 131 11.11 -24.81 -8.75
C VAL A 131 10.06 -24.31 -7.77
N THR A 132 9.06 -23.59 -8.24
CA THR A 132 7.99 -23.05 -7.41
C THR A 132 6.72 -23.85 -7.60
N LEU A 133 6.11 -24.30 -6.51
CA LEU A 133 4.70 -24.73 -6.48
C LEU A 133 3.86 -23.57 -5.96
N VAL A 134 2.84 -23.18 -6.73
CA VAL A 134 1.89 -22.13 -6.36
C VAL A 134 0.46 -22.66 -6.39
N GLU A 135 -0.35 -22.32 -5.39
CA GLU A 135 -1.79 -22.59 -5.35
C GLU A 135 -2.56 -21.28 -5.15
N PHE A 136 -3.47 -20.99 -6.04
CA PHE A 136 -4.29 -19.79 -5.98
C PHE A 136 -5.34 -19.87 -4.87
N VAL A 137 -5.48 -18.79 -4.10
CA VAL A 137 -6.46 -18.69 -3.02
C VAL A 137 -7.59 -17.73 -3.36
N SER A 138 -7.26 -16.49 -3.73
CA SER A 138 -8.26 -15.48 -4.07
C SER A 138 -7.68 -14.32 -4.89
N ARG A 139 -8.58 -13.66 -5.62
CA ARG A 139 -8.40 -12.35 -6.25
C ARG A 139 -9.49 -11.44 -5.72
N GLU A 140 -9.13 -10.29 -5.18
CA GLU A 140 -10.07 -9.34 -4.58
C GLU A 140 -9.69 -7.90 -4.92
N LYS A 141 -10.69 -7.02 -4.96
CA LYS A 141 -10.47 -5.58 -5.11
C LYS A 141 -9.73 -5.04 -3.87
N ASP A 142 -8.75 -4.16 -4.08
CA ASP A 142 -8.14 -3.41 -2.97
C ASP A 142 -9.17 -2.45 -2.36
N ASP A 143 -9.71 -2.83 -1.21
CA ASP A 143 -10.69 -2.06 -0.45
C ASP A 143 -10.09 -1.53 0.87
N PHE A 144 -8.78 -1.30 0.89
CA PHE A 144 -8.12 -0.76 2.07
C PHE A 144 -8.58 0.69 2.31
N HIS A 145 -9.15 0.93 3.48
CA HIS A 145 -9.52 2.27 3.94
C HIS A 145 -8.46 2.79 4.91
N PRO A 146 -7.78 3.90 4.59
CA PRO A 146 -6.81 4.51 5.49
C PRO A 146 -7.42 4.78 6.86
N TYR A 147 -6.61 4.68 7.91
CA TYR A 147 -7.08 4.87 9.27
C TYR A 147 -6.11 5.72 10.08
N SER A 148 -6.64 6.33 11.13
CA SER A 148 -5.87 7.13 12.08
C SER A 148 -5.98 6.49 13.47
N VAL A 149 -4.86 6.38 14.15
CA VAL A 149 -4.79 5.87 15.52
C VAL A 149 -3.89 6.76 16.37
N ARG A 150 -4.15 6.77 17.66
CA ARG A 150 -3.21 7.28 18.65
C ARG A 150 -2.68 6.11 19.48
N HIS A 151 -1.41 6.19 19.86
CA HIS A 151 -0.85 5.22 20.81
C HIS A 151 0.02 5.89 21.86
N ILE A 152 0.13 5.21 23.01
CA ILE A 152 1.05 5.54 24.10
C ILE A 152 1.95 4.33 24.28
N LEU A 153 3.22 4.46 23.92
CA LEU A 153 4.20 3.39 24.14
C LEU A 153 4.70 3.44 25.58
N ILE A 154 4.50 2.35 26.32
CA ILE A 154 5.09 2.11 27.63
C ILE A 154 6.22 1.12 27.44
N SER A 155 7.46 1.62 27.56
CA SER A 155 8.69 0.87 27.39
C SER A 155 9.69 1.21 28.49
N LYS A 156 10.70 0.36 28.66
CA LYS A 156 11.84 0.66 29.51
C LYS A 156 12.63 1.85 28.93
N GLU A 157 13.22 2.66 29.79
CA GLU A 157 14.10 3.75 29.37
C GLU A 157 15.32 3.19 28.62
N GLU A 158 15.71 3.88 27.54
CA GLU A 158 16.84 3.48 26.68
C GLU A 158 16.75 2.05 26.14
N HIS A 159 15.53 1.50 26.02
CA HIS A 159 15.34 0.15 25.52
C HIS A 159 15.77 0.04 24.06
N ASP A 160 16.83 -0.74 23.83
CA ASP A 160 17.21 -1.19 22.50
C ASP A 160 16.26 -2.30 22.05
N SER A 161 15.53 -2.05 20.95
CA SER A 161 14.60 -2.99 20.35
C SER A 161 15.24 -4.30 19.84
N THR A 162 16.57 -4.38 19.80
CA THR A 162 17.31 -5.60 19.50
C THR A 162 17.50 -6.51 20.73
N GLN A 163 17.23 -5.99 21.94
CA GLN A 163 17.29 -6.75 23.18
C GLN A 163 15.89 -7.23 23.56
N GLU A 164 15.75 -8.49 23.93
CA GLU A 164 14.47 -8.99 24.44
C GLU A 164 14.22 -8.49 25.87
N LEU A 165 13.02 -7.96 26.11
CA LEU A 165 12.54 -7.66 27.46
C LEU A 165 12.25 -8.97 28.21
N THR A 166 12.62 -9.00 29.50
CA THR A 166 12.29 -10.15 30.35
C THR A 166 10.79 -10.20 30.64
N GLN A 167 10.28 -11.36 31.05
CA GLN A 167 8.88 -11.47 31.46
C GLN A 167 8.54 -10.52 32.62
N ALA A 168 9.47 -10.34 33.57
CA ALA A 168 9.31 -9.41 34.68
C ALA A 168 9.24 -7.95 34.20
N ASP A 169 10.04 -7.56 33.20
CA ASP A 169 9.92 -6.24 32.58
C ASP A 169 8.53 -6.07 31.94
N TYR A 170 8.04 -7.06 31.19
CA TYR A 170 6.70 -7.00 30.60
C TYR A 170 5.58 -6.90 31.62
N ASP A 171 5.66 -7.58 32.76
CA ASP A 171 4.63 -7.52 33.80
C ASP A 171 4.55 -6.13 34.45
N LEU A 172 5.71 -5.47 34.63
CA LEU A 172 5.79 -4.08 35.10
C LEU A 172 5.19 -3.12 34.06
N LEU A 173 5.63 -3.20 32.80
CA LEU A 173 5.13 -2.35 31.71
C LEU A 173 3.63 -2.54 31.48
N LYS A 174 3.12 -3.77 31.63
CA LYS A 174 1.69 -4.05 31.53
C LYS A 174 0.90 -3.34 32.62
N THR A 175 1.41 -3.33 33.85
CA THR A 175 0.76 -2.66 34.98
C THR A 175 0.65 -1.15 34.72
N GLU A 176 1.76 -0.53 34.29
CA GLU A 176 1.76 0.89 33.93
C GLU A 176 0.82 1.19 32.74
N ALA A 177 0.81 0.35 31.71
CA ALA A 177 -0.11 0.51 30.59
C ALA A 177 -1.59 0.37 30.98
N ILE A 178 -1.90 -0.53 31.92
CA ILE A 178 -3.25 -0.66 32.51
C ILE A 178 -3.62 0.61 33.28
N ASP A 179 -2.70 1.18 34.06
CA ASP A 179 -2.95 2.40 34.83
C ASP A 179 -3.20 3.60 33.91
N VAL A 180 -2.43 3.74 32.83
CA VAL A 180 -2.66 4.77 31.80
C VAL A 180 -4.04 4.59 31.14
N LEU A 181 -4.38 3.36 30.76
CA LEU A 181 -5.69 3.07 30.17
C LEU A 181 -6.84 3.33 31.15
N ASN A 182 -6.68 2.99 32.43
CA ASN A 182 -7.67 3.26 33.48
C ASN A 182 -7.83 4.75 33.74
N THR A 183 -6.73 5.52 33.69
CA THR A 183 -6.76 6.99 33.77
C THR A 183 -7.58 7.56 32.62
N PHE A 184 -7.32 7.11 31.39
CA PHE A 184 -8.13 7.49 30.22
C PHE A 184 -9.62 7.13 30.41
N LYS A 185 -9.91 5.88 30.82
CA LYS A 185 -11.27 5.37 31.03
C LYS A 185 -12.01 5.99 32.22
N SER A 186 -11.32 6.67 33.13
CA SER A 186 -11.93 7.35 34.28
C SER A 186 -12.06 8.85 34.07
N GLY A 187 -11.31 9.43 33.13
CA GLY A 187 -11.40 10.84 32.74
C GLY A 187 -12.42 11.09 31.63
N ASP A 188 -12.16 12.13 30.82
CA ASP A 188 -13.10 12.68 29.85
C ASP A 188 -13.33 11.79 28.62
N LYS A 189 -12.45 10.79 28.39
CA LYS A 189 -12.50 9.85 27.25
C LYS A 189 -12.52 10.52 25.87
N THR A 190 -12.01 11.73 25.77
CA THR A 190 -11.90 12.49 24.52
C THR A 190 -10.56 12.22 23.83
N GLU A 191 -10.50 12.47 22.53
CA GLU A 191 -9.24 12.44 21.78
C GLU A 191 -8.19 13.39 22.39
N ASP A 192 -8.60 14.61 22.77
CA ASP A 192 -7.71 15.60 23.39
C ASP A 192 -7.12 15.10 24.72
N PHE A 193 -7.92 14.40 25.54
CA PHE A 193 -7.44 13.83 26.78
C PHE A 193 -6.45 12.69 26.54
N PHE A 194 -6.72 11.84 25.54
CA PHE A 194 -5.77 10.80 25.14
C PHE A 194 -4.45 11.41 24.63
N ALA A 195 -4.53 12.46 23.82
CA ALA A 195 -3.38 13.17 23.28
C ALA A 195 -2.52 13.81 24.39
N GLN A 196 -3.14 14.33 25.45
CA GLN A 196 -2.42 14.82 26.63
C GLN A 196 -1.69 13.69 27.36
N LEU A 197 -2.38 12.56 27.63
CA LEU A 197 -1.75 11.38 28.23
C LEU A 197 -0.59 10.87 27.38
N ALA A 198 -0.71 10.87 26.06
CA ALA A 198 0.35 10.45 25.16
C ALA A 198 1.59 11.36 25.25
N LYS A 199 1.40 12.69 25.31
CA LYS A 199 2.51 13.65 25.50
C LYS A 199 3.24 13.44 26.82
N GLU A 200 2.52 13.08 27.87
CA GLU A 200 3.08 12.92 29.22
C GLU A 200 3.74 11.56 29.45
N LYS A 201 3.19 10.49 28.85
CA LYS A 201 3.50 9.11 29.23
C LYS A 201 4.16 8.30 28.13
N SER A 202 4.02 8.68 26.86
CA SER A 202 4.56 7.88 25.76
C SER A 202 6.08 7.96 25.71
N LYS A 203 6.71 6.79 25.61
CA LYS A 203 8.15 6.64 25.36
C LYS A 203 8.50 6.70 23.88
N ASP A 204 7.51 6.66 22.98
CA ASP A 204 7.73 6.92 21.56
C ASP A 204 7.88 8.42 21.31
N GLN A 205 9.12 8.89 21.22
CA GLN A 205 9.42 10.30 20.97
C GLN A 205 8.95 10.80 19.58
N GLY A 206 8.77 9.89 18.62
CA GLY A 206 8.33 10.24 17.27
C GLY A 206 6.86 10.67 17.21
N SER A 207 6.03 10.15 18.10
CA SER A 207 4.58 10.45 18.14
C SER A 207 4.15 11.21 19.39
N ALA A 208 4.88 11.11 20.52
CA ALA A 208 4.48 11.67 21.81
C ALA A 208 4.13 13.16 21.71
N ALA A 209 4.98 13.98 21.07
CA ALA A 209 4.76 15.42 20.95
C ALA A 209 3.48 15.78 20.17
N ASN A 210 3.03 14.92 19.26
CA ASN A 210 1.77 15.06 18.51
C ASN A 210 0.60 14.30 19.16
N GLY A 211 0.71 13.96 20.44
CA GLY A 211 -0.31 13.22 21.17
C GLY A 211 -0.46 11.77 20.72
N GLY A 212 0.62 11.14 20.28
CA GLY A 212 0.64 9.74 19.87
C GLY A 212 0.04 9.45 18.49
N LEU A 213 -0.24 10.48 17.68
CA LEU A 213 -0.99 10.37 16.44
C LEU A 213 -0.17 9.77 15.30
N TYR A 214 -0.71 8.70 14.71
CA TYR A 214 -0.45 8.28 13.34
C TYR A 214 -1.72 8.53 12.52
N GLU A 215 -1.63 9.43 11.56
CA GLU A 215 -2.76 9.94 10.78
C GLU A 215 -2.75 9.38 9.36
N ASN A 216 -3.93 9.05 8.83
CA ASN A 216 -4.17 8.62 7.44
C ASN A 216 -3.17 7.54 6.99
N ILE A 217 -2.98 6.52 7.82
CA ILE A 217 -2.09 5.40 7.55
C ILE A 217 -2.58 4.67 6.30
N SER A 218 -1.77 4.72 5.24
CA SER A 218 -1.98 3.97 3.99
C SER A 218 -1.74 2.48 4.16
N SER A 219 -2.19 1.68 3.19
CA SER A 219 -1.96 0.23 3.15
C SER A 219 -0.47 -0.11 3.26
N ALA A 220 0.38 0.64 2.55
CA ALA A 220 1.82 0.45 2.56
C ALA A 220 2.44 0.75 3.94
N GLN A 221 1.99 1.80 4.62
CA GLN A 221 2.44 2.12 5.98
C GLN A 221 1.94 1.09 7.00
N SER A 222 0.67 0.67 6.89
CA SER A 222 0.09 -0.36 7.75
C SER A 222 0.89 -1.66 7.68
N ALA A 223 1.33 -2.06 6.48
CA ALA A 223 2.12 -3.26 6.26
C ALA A 223 3.48 -3.24 6.99
N GLN A 224 4.04 -2.06 7.29
CA GLN A 224 5.31 -1.89 8.00
C GLN A 224 5.17 -2.03 9.52
N PHE A 225 3.94 -1.99 10.06
CA PHE A 225 3.74 -2.18 11.49
C PHE A 225 3.94 -3.64 11.91
N VAL A 226 4.42 -3.81 13.14
CA VAL A 226 4.54 -5.14 13.77
C VAL A 226 3.16 -5.81 13.88
N LYS A 227 3.10 -7.11 13.60
CA LYS A 227 1.85 -7.89 13.45
C LYS A 227 0.80 -7.59 14.54
N PRO A 228 1.13 -7.58 15.86
CA PRO A 228 0.12 -7.32 16.89
C PRO A 228 -0.48 -5.90 16.84
N PHE A 229 0.33 -4.89 16.50
CA PHE A 229 -0.14 -3.51 16.38
C PHE A 229 -1.00 -3.35 15.13
N ARG A 230 -0.54 -3.89 13.99
CA ARG A 230 -1.28 -3.90 12.73
C ARG A 230 -2.64 -4.56 12.86
N GLU A 231 -2.70 -5.77 13.40
CA GLU A 231 -3.94 -6.52 13.57
C GLU A 231 -4.95 -5.80 14.46
N TRP A 232 -4.49 -5.13 15.53
CA TRP A 232 -5.36 -4.32 16.38
C TRP A 232 -6.00 -3.16 15.62
N CYS A 233 -5.21 -2.49 14.77
CA CYS A 233 -5.65 -1.32 14.00
C CYS A 233 -6.57 -1.71 12.84
N GLU A 234 -6.23 -2.79 12.11
CA GLU A 234 -6.94 -3.22 10.91
C GLU A 234 -8.28 -3.91 11.19
N ASP A 235 -8.52 -4.36 12.43
CA ASP A 235 -9.79 -4.95 12.87
C ASP A 235 -10.99 -4.10 12.41
N ALA A 236 -11.80 -4.66 11.52
CA ALA A 236 -12.93 -3.97 10.88
C ALA A 236 -14.05 -3.61 11.87
N SER A 237 -14.06 -4.19 13.07
CA SER A 237 -15.03 -3.86 14.11
C SER A 237 -14.71 -2.56 14.85
N ARG A 238 -13.49 -2.02 14.68
CA ARG A 238 -13.02 -0.81 15.36
C ARG A 238 -13.88 0.41 15.04
N LYS A 239 -14.21 1.15 16.08
CA LYS A 239 -14.97 2.42 16.03
C LYS A 239 -14.14 3.54 16.65
N PRO A 240 -14.34 4.80 16.21
CA PRO A 240 -13.77 5.97 16.88
C PRO A 240 -13.99 5.92 18.40
N GLY A 241 -12.91 6.10 19.16
CA GLY A 241 -12.93 6.02 20.62
C GLY A 241 -12.60 4.64 21.20
N ASP A 242 -12.52 3.59 20.38
CA ASP A 242 -12.13 2.26 20.87
C ASP A 242 -10.71 2.28 21.42
N THR A 243 -10.52 1.60 22.55
CA THR A 243 -9.22 1.50 23.21
C THR A 243 -8.82 0.06 23.48
N GLY A 244 -7.51 -0.18 23.59
CA GLY A 244 -6.98 -1.51 23.87
C GLY A 244 -5.53 -1.48 24.33
N LEU A 245 -5.05 -2.65 24.75
CA LEU A 245 -3.65 -2.88 25.07
C LEU A 245 -3.06 -3.86 24.06
N VAL A 246 -1.92 -3.50 23.49
CA VAL A 246 -1.19 -4.34 22.53
C VAL A 246 0.23 -4.54 23.03
N LYS A 247 0.66 -5.80 23.15
CA LYS A 247 2.04 -6.16 23.46
C LYS A 247 2.84 -6.25 22.15
N THR A 248 4.00 -5.61 22.11
CA THR A 248 4.97 -5.75 21.02
C THR A 248 6.35 -5.98 21.62
N GLN A 249 7.36 -6.19 20.76
CA GLN A 249 8.76 -6.25 21.19
C GLN A 249 9.27 -4.94 21.82
N PHE A 250 8.57 -3.81 21.60
CA PHE A 250 8.95 -2.51 22.15
C PHE A 250 8.37 -2.27 23.57
N GLY A 251 7.45 -3.12 24.03
CA GLY A 251 6.72 -2.95 25.30
C GLY A 251 5.21 -3.07 25.13
N TYR A 252 4.45 -2.26 25.86
CA TYR A 252 3.00 -2.20 25.76
C TYR A 252 2.53 -0.90 25.12
N HIS A 253 1.63 -1.00 24.16
CA HIS A 253 0.97 0.14 23.53
C HIS A 253 -0.44 0.25 24.11
N VAL A 254 -0.76 1.41 24.68
CA VAL A 254 -2.15 1.80 24.93
C VAL A 254 -2.67 2.41 23.64
N MET A 255 -3.70 1.83 23.07
CA MET A 255 -4.22 2.17 21.75
C MET A 255 -5.51 2.98 21.86
N TYR A 256 -5.70 3.91 20.92
CA TYR A 256 -6.94 4.65 20.71
C TYR A 256 -7.23 4.73 19.20
N PHE A 257 -8.37 4.20 18.78
CA PHE A 257 -8.79 4.26 17.38
C PHE A 257 -9.47 5.59 17.12
N GLN A 258 -8.90 6.41 16.23
CA GLN A 258 -9.41 7.76 15.99
C GLN A 258 -10.43 7.78 14.87
N SER A 259 -10.07 7.26 13.70
CA SER A 259 -10.97 7.27 12.55
C SER A 259 -10.55 6.23 11.50
N ARG A 260 -11.49 5.94 10.61
CA ARG A 260 -11.24 5.26 9.34
C ARG A 260 -11.80 6.17 8.25
N ALA A 261 -11.08 6.29 7.14
CA ALA A 261 -11.58 7.00 5.98
C ALA A 261 -12.87 6.32 5.50
N ASP A 262 -13.82 7.13 5.03
CA ASP A 262 -15.06 6.64 4.44
C ASP A 262 -14.83 6.00 3.06
N GLU A 263 -13.71 6.34 2.44
CA GLU A 263 -13.35 5.90 1.09
C GLU A 263 -12.04 5.12 1.08
N ALA A 264 -12.00 4.08 0.25
CA ALA A 264 -10.81 3.26 0.02
C ALA A 264 -9.71 4.07 -0.68
N GLU A 265 -8.46 3.79 -0.29
CA GLU A 265 -7.25 4.42 -0.84
C GLU A 265 -7.16 4.26 -2.37
N LEU A 266 -7.59 3.10 -2.90
CA LEU A 266 -7.64 2.82 -4.33
C LEU A 266 -8.52 3.81 -5.09
N ILE A 267 -9.70 4.14 -4.55
CA ILE A 267 -10.66 5.04 -5.20
C ILE A 267 -10.07 6.45 -5.29
N GLY A 268 -9.48 6.94 -4.20
CA GLY A 268 -8.75 8.21 -4.20
C GLY A 268 -7.63 8.23 -5.25
N THR A 269 -6.86 7.14 -5.35
CA THR A 269 -5.79 6.98 -6.35
C THR A 269 -6.32 7.06 -7.77
N ILE A 270 -7.40 6.35 -8.09
CA ILE A 270 -8.02 6.38 -9.43
C ILE A 270 -8.50 7.80 -9.78
N ARG A 271 -9.12 8.52 -8.83
CA ARG A 271 -9.55 9.90 -9.08
C ARG A 271 -8.37 10.84 -9.36
N GLU A 272 -7.23 10.66 -8.71
CA GLU A 272 -6.02 11.42 -9.05
C GLU A 272 -5.50 11.07 -10.44
N THR A 273 -5.51 9.80 -10.83
CA THR A 273 -5.13 9.38 -12.19
C THR A 273 -6.03 10.01 -13.25
N LEU A 274 -7.35 9.97 -13.07
CA LEU A 274 -8.31 10.60 -14.00
C LEU A 274 -8.09 12.12 -14.13
N ARG A 275 -7.76 12.80 -13.02
CA ARG A 275 -7.40 14.22 -13.03
C ARG A 275 -6.13 14.47 -13.84
N ASP A 276 -5.12 13.63 -13.68
CA ASP A 276 -3.86 13.74 -14.40
C ASP A 276 -4.02 13.48 -15.90
N GLU A 277 -4.80 12.47 -16.28
CA GLU A 277 -5.17 12.18 -17.67
C GLU A 277 -5.89 13.36 -18.31
N HIS A 278 -6.88 13.95 -17.64
CA HIS A 278 -7.60 15.11 -18.14
C HIS A 278 -6.67 16.31 -18.40
N VAL A 279 -5.74 16.59 -17.47
CA VAL A 279 -4.75 17.67 -17.64
C VAL A 279 -3.78 17.38 -18.80
N ASN A 280 -3.39 16.11 -18.99
CA ASN A 280 -2.50 15.68 -20.07
C ASN A 280 -3.18 15.77 -21.44
N GLU A 281 -4.45 15.37 -21.54
CA GLU A 281 -5.26 15.52 -22.75
C GLU A 281 -5.42 17.00 -23.11
N TRP A 282 -5.82 17.83 -22.14
CA TRP A 282 -5.94 19.27 -22.32
C TRP A 282 -4.62 19.90 -22.79
N SER A 283 -3.50 19.53 -22.16
CA SER A 283 -2.16 20.03 -22.52
C SER A 283 -1.79 19.64 -23.96
N THR A 284 -2.12 18.42 -24.37
CA THR A 284 -1.88 17.91 -25.73
C THR A 284 -2.70 18.67 -26.77
N VAL A 285 -3.97 18.97 -26.50
CA VAL A 285 -4.82 19.79 -27.36
C VAL A 285 -4.23 21.18 -27.56
N ILE A 286 -3.85 21.86 -26.47
CA ILE A 286 -3.23 23.19 -26.56
C ILE A 286 -1.93 23.16 -27.35
N MET A 287 -1.06 22.17 -27.12
CA MET A 287 0.20 22.04 -27.87
C MET A 287 -0.02 21.82 -29.36
N ASN A 288 -1.05 21.05 -29.74
CA ASN A 288 -1.38 20.80 -31.14
C ASN A 288 -2.08 22.01 -31.81
N ASP A 289 -2.90 22.75 -31.06
CA ASP A 289 -3.60 23.95 -31.54
C ASP A 289 -2.67 25.16 -31.67
N VAL A 290 -1.56 25.20 -30.92
CA VAL A 290 -0.46 26.13 -31.19
C VAL A 290 0.23 25.68 -32.48
N LYS A 291 -0.29 26.15 -33.62
CA LYS A 291 0.47 26.17 -34.88
C LYS A 291 1.83 26.80 -34.59
N SER A 292 2.88 26.00 -34.59
CA SER A 292 4.23 26.51 -34.64
C SER A 292 4.45 27.16 -36.01
N GLU A 293 4.06 28.42 -36.16
CA GLU A 293 4.65 29.26 -37.20
C GLU A 293 6.11 29.47 -36.83
N ARG A 294 6.96 28.55 -37.27
CA ARG A 294 8.41 28.76 -37.28
C ARG A 294 8.70 29.80 -38.35
N HIS A 295 8.49 31.07 -38.02
CA HIS A 295 8.76 32.17 -38.93
C HIS A 295 10.29 32.24 -39.14
N PRO A 296 10.82 32.25 -40.38
CA PRO A 296 12.28 32.29 -40.63
C PRO A 296 12.96 33.61 -40.21
N PHE A 297 12.27 34.51 -39.52
CA PHE A 297 12.69 35.89 -39.23
C PHE A 297 12.99 36.17 -37.75
N GLY A 298 13.07 35.13 -36.90
CA GLY A 298 13.26 35.26 -35.45
C GLY A 298 14.69 35.54 -34.96
N MET A 299 15.64 35.94 -35.81
CA MET A 299 17.00 36.34 -35.41
C MET A 299 17.27 37.85 -35.52
N LYS A 300 16.26 38.72 -35.62
CA LYS A 300 16.48 40.18 -35.63
C LYS A 300 15.32 41.01 -35.08
N PHE A 301 14.90 40.81 -33.83
CA PHE A 301 14.27 41.91 -33.06
C PHE A 301 14.55 41.74 -31.58
N VAL A 302 15.81 42.00 -31.20
CA VAL A 302 16.12 42.40 -29.83
C VAL A 302 15.61 43.84 -29.68
N GLY A 303 14.56 44.01 -28.88
CA GLY A 303 14.12 45.33 -28.40
C GLY A 303 12.71 45.72 -28.82
N ARG A 304 11.71 45.39 -27.99
CA ARG A 304 10.77 46.36 -27.37
C ARG A 304 9.77 45.62 -26.46
N ILE A 305 9.84 45.94 -25.18
CA ILE A 305 9.19 45.30 -24.02
C ILE A 305 7.70 45.72 -23.91
N HIS A 306 6.90 45.58 -24.96
CA HIS A 306 5.49 46.02 -24.90
C HIS A 306 4.46 45.03 -25.45
N PHE A 307 4.87 43.92 -26.06
CA PHE A 307 3.90 42.92 -26.58
C PHE A 307 3.21 42.10 -25.47
N PHE A 308 3.90 41.82 -24.36
CA PHE A 308 3.32 41.08 -23.24
C PHE A 308 2.31 41.88 -22.41
N LYS A 309 2.18 43.20 -22.60
CA LYS A 309 1.24 44.02 -21.82
C LYS A 309 -0.18 44.06 -22.41
N ALA A 310 -0.33 43.72 -23.70
CA ALA A 310 -1.63 43.73 -24.39
C ALA A 310 -2.39 42.40 -24.31
N LEU A 311 -1.71 41.28 -24.07
CA LEU A 311 -2.36 39.96 -23.91
C LEU A 311 -2.91 39.71 -22.49
N PHE A 312 -2.58 40.56 -21.52
CA PHE A 312 -2.90 40.31 -20.10
C PHE A 312 -3.58 41.49 -19.37
N SER A 313 -4.07 42.52 -20.06
CA SER A 313 -4.89 43.55 -19.41
C SER A 313 -6.37 43.15 -19.42
N LYS A 314 -6.90 42.81 -18.24
CA LYS A 314 -8.33 42.93 -17.92
C LYS A 314 -8.73 44.39 -18.13
N GLU A 315 -9.55 44.70 -19.13
CA GLU A 315 -10.41 45.88 -19.07
C GLU A 315 -11.64 45.70 -19.96
N GLU A 316 -12.76 46.14 -19.43
CA GLU A 316 -14.11 45.95 -19.92
C GLU A 316 -14.33 46.61 -21.29
N LYS A 317 -15.25 46.02 -22.07
CA LYS A 317 -15.81 46.56 -23.31
C LYS A 317 -16.16 48.06 -23.15
N PRO A 318 -15.65 48.95 -24.01
CA PRO A 318 -16.31 50.22 -24.26
C PRO A 318 -17.37 50.06 -25.35
N SER A 319 -18.50 50.70 -25.09
CA SER A 319 -19.69 50.86 -25.93
C SER A 319 -19.41 51.58 -27.25
N SER A 320 -20.26 51.31 -28.24
CA SER A 320 -20.38 51.99 -29.52
C SER A 320 -20.63 53.49 -29.37
N GLU A 321 -19.83 54.32 -30.04
CA GLU A 321 -20.29 55.54 -30.74
C GLU A 321 -19.20 56.10 -31.65
N GLU A 322 -19.64 56.61 -32.80
CA GLU A 322 -18.85 57.20 -33.87
C GLU A 322 -18.09 58.45 -33.43
N THR A 323 -16.85 58.63 -33.90
CA THR A 323 -16.44 59.95 -34.39
C THR A 323 -15.31 59.84 -35.42
N LEU A 324 -15.60 60.38 -36.61
CA LEU A 324 -14.67 60.71 -37.70
C LEU A 324 -13.49 61.57 -37.23
N PHE A 325 -12.32 61.45 -37.87
CA PHE A 325 -11.78 62.51 -38.74
C PHE A 325 -10.52 62.07 -39.50
N GLU A 326 -10.46 62.54 -40.75
CA GLU A 326 -9.42 62.40 -41.75
C GLU A 326 -8.12 63.18 -41.46
N ILE A 327 -7.02 62.57 -41.94
CA ILE A 327 -5.90 63.12 -42.74
C ILE A 327 -5.14 64.35 -42.25
N SER A 328 -3.81 64.18 -42.10
CA SER A 328 -2.80 64.89 -42.90
C SER A 328 -1.61 63.98 -43.19
#